data_AF-A0A950ETA6-F1
#
_entry.id   AF-A0A950ETA6-F1
#
_cell.length_a   1.000
_cell.length_b   1.000
_cell.length_c   1.000
_cell.angle_alpha   90.00
_cell.angle_beta   90.00
_cell.angle_gamma   90.00
#
_symmetry.space_group_name_H-M   'P 1'
#
loop_
_entity.id
_entity.type
_entity.pdbx_description
1 polymer ?
#
loop_
_entity_poly.entity_id
_entity_poly.type
_entity_poly.pdbx_seq_one_letter_code
_entity_poly.pdbx_strand_id
1 'polypeptide(L)'
;YFLVFEGEPRFDHHDVHPHESVGWMVGPLVVLAFLSVVIGAIVGAPPDQGLFHNFLDPVFKPLLGAESEHALSETLILIGASLLVAITGIWVAWMMYIRRAWSPSALAAQYAGLYNLLLHKWYVDEIYNAIIVQPALGFARFLWTFDAGVIDGIVNGLGYLTRGTGRVLRGIQSGVVGNYALGMTLGLLAIVGSFLLKGLIVG
;
A
#
# COMPACT_ATOMS: atom_id res chain seq x y z
N TYR A 1 16.89 -13.94 -19.34
CA TYR A 1 18.08 -14.75 -19.61
C TYR A 1 18.99 -14.08 -20.64
N PHE A 2 18.57 -13.93 -21.90
CA PHE A 2 19.41 -13.37 -22.98
C PHE A 2 20.06 -12.01 -22.66
N LEU A 3 19.30 -11.05 -22.13
CA LEU A 3 19.85 -9.73 -21.76
C LEU A 3 20.82 -9.75 -20.58
N VAL A 4 20.75 -10.75 -19.70
CA VAL A 4 21.50 -10.81 -18.43
C VAL A 4 22.76 -11.66 -18.57
N PHE A 5 22.69 -12.78 -19.29
CA PHE A 5 23.77 -13.77 -19.36
C PHE A 5 24.49 -13.85 -20.71
N GLU A 6 23.78 -13.62 -21.83
CA GLU A 6 24.34 -13.80 -23.18
C GLU A 6 24.51 -12.47 -23.94
N GLY A 7 24.08 -11.36 -23.34
CA GLY A 7 24.20 -10.02 -23.89
C GLY A 7 25.57 -9.40 -23.65
N GLU A 8 25.85 -8.30 -24.36
CA GLU A 8 27.04 -7.49 -24.06
C GLU A 8 26.95 -6.90 -22.66
N PRO A 9 28.03 -6.95 -21.87
CA PRO A 9 28.04 -6.43 -20.51
C PRO A 9 27.89 -4.90 -20.53
N ARG A 10 26.90 -4.40 -19.77
CA ARG A 10 26.52 -2.97 -19.71
C ARG A 10 27.07 -2.25 -18.46
N PHE A 11 27.99 -2.86 -17.74
CA PHE A 11 28.61 -2.32 -16.52
C PHE A 11 30.09 -1.99 -16.76
N ASP A 12 30.61 -1.01 -16.04
CA ASP A 12 32.03 -0.65 -16.12
C ASP A 12 32.88 -1.78 -15.53
N HIS A 13 33.80 -2.31 -16.34
CA HIS A 13 34.63 -3.48 -15.98
C HIS A 13 35.73 -3.14 -14.97
N HIS A 14 35.99 -1.85 -14.73
CA HIS A 14 37.03 -1.41 -13.80
C HIS A 14 36.57 -1.40 -12.35
N ASP A 15 35.26 -1.26 -12.09
CA ASP A 15 34.71 -1.10 -10.73
C ASP A 15 33.93 -2.31 -10.22
N VAL A 16 33.48 -3.22 -11.10
CA VAL A 16 32.60 -4.32 -10.71
C VAL A 16 33.04 -5.65 -11.34
N HIS A 17 33.44 -6.59 -10.48
CA HIS A 17 33.68 -7.98 -10.84
C HIS A 17 32.51 -8.85 -10.35
N PRO A 18 31.63 -9.33 -11.26
CA PRO A 18 30.56 -10.24 -10.88
C PRO A 18 31.15 -11.52 -10.31
N HIS A 19 30.82 -11.83 -9.07
CA HIS A 19 31.16 -13.10 -8.44
C HIS A 19 29.88 -13.90 -8.17
N GLU A 20 30.01 -15.21 -8.13
CA GLU A 20 28.91 -16.09 -7.76
C GLU A 20 28.45 -15.78 -6.32
N SER A 21 27.16 -16.01 -6.05
CA SER A 21 26.61 -15.81 -4.71
C SER A 21 27.22 -16.82 -3.72
N VAL A 22 27.40 -16.41 -2.47
CA VAL A 22 27.88 -17.28 -1.39
C VAL A 22 27.01 -18.54 -1.24
N GLY A 23 27.61 -19.65 -0.81
CA GLY A 23 26.97 -20.98 -0.79
C GLY A 23 25.64 -21.05 -0.03
N TRP A 24 25.41 -20.17 0.94
CA TRP A 24 24.13 -20.08 1.68
C TRP A 24 22.95 -19.59 0.84
N MET A 25 23.19 -18.92 -0.29
CA MET A 25 22.15 -18.55 -1.27
C MET A 25 21.97 -19.64 -2.34
N VAL A 26 23.06 -20.29 -2.75
CA VAL A 26 23.02 -21.38 -3.74
C VAL A 26 22.29 -22.61 -3.20
N GLY A 27 22.48 -22.95 -1.92
CA GLY A 27 21.82 -24.09 -1.27
C GLY A 27 20.30 -24.09 -1.45
N PRO A 28 19.58 -23.04 -1.01
CA PRO A 28 18.13 -22.91 -1.23
C PRO A 28 17.73 -22.98 -2.71
N LEU A 29 18.47 -22.35 -3.62
CA LEU A 29 18.16 -22.37 -5.05
C LEU A 29 18.27 -23.77 -5.66
N VAL A 30 19.31 -24.53 -5.31
CA VAL A 30 19.50 -25.91 -5.79
C VAL A 30 18.41 -26.83 -5.24
N VAL A 31 18.04 -26.68 -3.96
CA VAL A 31 16.95 -27.44 -3.35
C VAL A 31 15.63 -27.12 -4.06
N LEU A 32 15.33 -25.85 -4.32
CA LEU A 32 14.12 -25.46 -5.06
C LEU A 32 14.11 -26.04 -6.47
N ALA A 33 15.24 -25.96 -7.19
CA ALA A 33 15.34 -26.53 -8.54
C ALA A 33 15.12 -28.04 -8.54
N PHE A 34 15.73 -28.77 -7.60
CA PHE A 34 15.52 -30.21 -7.44
C PHE A 34 14.06 -30.54 -7.13
N LEU A 35 13.45 -29.83 -6.18
CA LEU A 35 12.04 -30.01 -5.84
C LEU A 35 11.12 -29.70 -7.01
N SER A 36 11.39 -28.66 -7.80
CA SER A 36 10.61 -28.34 -9.01
C SER A 36 10.64 -29.48 -10.04
N VAL A 37 11.82 -30.08 -10.26
CA VAL A 37 11.96 -31.23 -11.18
C VAL A 37 11.25 -32.47 -10.64
N VAL A 38 11.46 -32.80 -9.37
CA VAL A 38 10.89 -34.00 -8.73
C VAL A 38 9.37 -33.90 -8.62
N ILE A 39 8.85 -32.79 -8.10
CA ILE A 39 7.41 -32.57 -7.99
C ILE A 39 6.80 -32.50 -9.40
N GLY A 40 7.42 -31.81 -10.35
CA GLY A 40 6.96 -31.75 -11.74
C GLY A 40 6.84 -33.15 -12.37
N ALA A 41 7.83 -34.02 -12.13
CA ALA A 41 7.82 -35.40 -12.64
C ALA A 41 6.78 -36.29 -11.94
N ILE A 42 6.64 -36.19 -10.62
CA ILE A 42 5.72 -37.04 -9.84
C ILE A 42 4.26 -36.60 -10.00
N VAL A 43 4.00 -35.29 -9.98
CA VAL A 43 2.64 -34.73 -10.03
C VAL A 43 2.13 -34.61 -11.46
N GLY A 44 3.03 -34.34 -12.42
CA GLY A 44 2.71 -34.16 -13.84
C GLY A 44 2.56 -35.46 -14.65
N ALA A 45 2.96 -36.62 -14.11
CA ALA A 45 2.84 -37.91 -14.79
C ALA A 45 2.01 -38.89 -13.95
N PRO A 46 1.08 -39.68 -14.53
CA PRO A 46 0.63 -39.70 -15.94
C PRO A 46 -0.24 -38.49 -16.31
N PRO A 47 -0.25 -38.01 -17.58
CA PRO A 47 -1.03 -36.83 -17.98
C PRO A 47 -2.54 -36.94 -17.71
N ASP A 48 -3.14 -38.11 -17.94
CA ASP A 48 -4.60 -38.30 -17.86
C ASP A 48 -5.10 -38.88 -16.52
N GLN A 49 -4.19 -39.40 -15.69
CA GLN A 49 -4.54 -40.04 -14.40
C GLN A 49 -3.69 -39.52 -13.23
N GLY A 50 -2.85 -38.51 -13.48
CA GLY A 50 -1.94 -37.95 -12.52
C GLY A 50 -2.66 -37.27 -11.36
N LEU A 51 -1.93 -37.10 -10.26
CA LEU A 51 -2.42 -36.41 -9.07
C LEU A 51 -2.92 -34.98 -9.41
N PHE A 52 -2.29 -34.33 -10.39
CA PHE A 52 -2.67 -33.01 -10.85
C PHE A 52 -4.03 -32.97 -11.57
N HIS A 53 -4.29 -33.95 -12.45
CA HIS A 53 -5.54 -34.03 -13.20
C HIS A 53 -6.73 -34.21 -12.23
N ASN A 54 -6.62 -35.17 -11.31
CA ASN A 54 -7.64 -35.42 -10.29
C ASN A 54 -7.88 -34.22 -9.34
N PHE A 55 -6.85 -33.40 -9.08
CA PHE A 55 -6.98 -32.20 -8.26
C PHE A 55 -7.72 -31.08 -9.01
N LEU A 56 -7.52 -30.97 -10.31
CA LEU A 56 -8.12 -29.94 -11.15
C LEU A 56 -9.53 -30.31 -11.64
N ASP A 57 -9.82 -31.61 -11.76
CA ASP A 57 -11.11 -32.16 -12.17
C ASP A 57 -12.34 -31.49 -11.53
N PRO A 58 -12.41 -31.26 -10.20
CA PRO A 58 -13.58 -30.64 -9.57
C PRO A 58 -13.82 -29.20 -10.02
N VAL A 59 -12.77 -28.49 -10.47
CA VAL A 59 -12.87 -27.12 -10.97
C VAL A 59 -13.32 -27.13 -12.42
N PHE A 60 -12.81 -28.04 -13.25
CA PHE A 60 -13.06 -28.03 -14.70
C PHE A 60 -14.30 -28.82 -15.13
N LYS A 61 -14.68 -29.90 -14.43
CA LYS A 61 -15.87 -30.70 -14.77
C LYS A 61 -17.19 -29.90 -14.80
N PRO A 62 -17.46 -28.97 -13.86
CA PRO A 62 -18.66 -28.15 -13.92
C PRO A 62 -18.65 -27.11 -15.05
N LEU A 63 -17.46 -26.63 -15.44
CA LEU A 63 -17.27 -25.56 -16.44
C LEU A 63 -17.31 -26.09 -17.89
N LEU A 64 -16.85 -27.32 -18.11
CA LEU A 64 -16.68 -27.92 -19.44
C LEU A 64 -17.77 -28.94 -19.81
N GLY A 65 -18.65 -29.28 -18.86
CA GLY A 65 -19.65 -30.34 -19.04
C GLY A 65 -19.06 -31.73 -18.78
N ALA A 66 -19.88 -32.64 -18.24
CA ALA A 66 -19.47 -33.93 -17.70
C ALA A 66 -18.93 -34.96 -18.73
N GLU A 67 -18.80 -34.60 -20.01
CA GLU A 67 -18.33 -35.48 -21.09
C GLU A 67 -17.27 -34.79 -21.96
N SER A 68 -16.17 -34.34 -21.35
CA SER A 68 -14.95 -34.00 -22.08
C SER A 68 -13.93 -35.14 -21.94
N GLU A 69 -14.30 -36.34 -22.41
CA GLU A 69 -13.28 -37.36 -22.73
C GLU A 69 -12.55 -36.90 -23.99
N HIS A 70 -11.56 -36.03 -23.82
CA HIS A 70 -10.65 -35.68 -24.90
C HIS A 70 -9.89 -36.95 -25.30
N ALA A 71 -10.02 -37.34 -26.57
CA ALA A 71 -9.21 -38.42 -27.11
C ALA A 71 -7.73 -38.09 -26.85
N LEU A 72 -6.93 -39.09 -26.50
CA LEU A 72 -5.48 -38.92 -26.24
C LEU A 72 -4.78 -38.14 -27.37
N SER A 73 -5.27 -38.28 -28.61
CA SER A 73 -4.82 -37.49 -29.75
C SER A 73 -5.06 -35.99 -29.61
N GLU A 74 -6.23 -35.56 -29.12
CA GLU A 74 -6.56 -34.13 -28.91
C GLU A 74 -5.71 -33.52 -27.80
N THR A 75 -5.56 -34.23 -26.68
CA THR A 75 -4.71 -33.80 -25.56
C THR A 75 -3.26 -33.64 -26.00
N LEU A 76 -2.72 -34.60 -26.74
CA LEU A 76 -1.36 -34.52 -27.30
C LEU A 76 -1.20 -33.38 -28.31
N ILE A 77 -2.22 -33.10 -29.12
CA ILE A 77 -2.22 -31.97 -30.05
C ILE A 77 -2.18 -30.64 -29.27
N LEU A 78 -2.96 -30.48 -28.20
CA LEU A 78 -2.96 -29.27 -27.37
C LEU A 78 -1.65 -29.08 -26.60
N ILE A 79 -1.08 -30.16 -26.06
CA ILE A 79 0.26 -30.14 -25.43
C ILE A 79 1.30 -29.74 -26.47
N GLY A 80 1.28 -30.35 -27.66
CA GLY A 80 2.20 -30.01 -28.75
C GLY A 80 2.05 -28.56 -29.21
N ALA A 81 0.82 -28.08 -29.39
CA ALA A 81 0.54 -26.71 -29.80
C ALA A 81 1.03 -25.69 -28.77
N SER A 82 0.75 -25.91 -27.48
CA SER A 82 1.22 -25.01 -26.41
C SER A 82 2.75 -25.00 -26.30
N LEU A 83 3.40 -26.17 -26.44
CA LEU A 83 4.86 -26.26 -26.45
C LEU A 83 5.47 -25.54 -27.66
N LEU A 84 4.85 -25.66 -28.85
CA LEU A 84 5.26 -24.91 -30.03
C LEU A 84 5.14 -23.40 -29.84
N VAL A 85 4.04 -22.92 -29.24
CA VAL A 85 3.88 -21.49 -28.91
C VAL A 85 4.96 -21.02 -27.93
N ALA A 86 5.27 -21.80 -26.90
CA ALA A 86 6.33 -21.47 -25.95
C ALA A 86 7.72 -21.41 -26.63
N ILE A 87 8.07 -22.41 -27.43
CA ILE A 87 9.35 -22.48 -28.15
C ILE A 87 9.46 -21.34 -29.17
N THR A 88 8.40 -21.04 -29.92
CA THR A 88 8.41 -19.93 -30.88
C THR A 88 8.58 -18.58 -30.18
N GLY A 89 7.96 -18.37 -29.02
CA GLY A 89 8.19 -17.18 -28.21
C GLY A 89 9.66 -17.03 -27.77
N ILE A 90 10.29 -18.11 -27.29
CA ILE A 90 11.71 -18.13 -26.94
C ILE A 90 12.59 -17.86 -28.17
N TRP A 91 12.25 -18.46 -29.31
CA TRP A 91 12.97 -18.29 -30.57
C TRP A 91 12.90 -16.84 -31.09
N VAL A 92 11.72 -16.20 -31.06
CA VAL A 92 11.57 -14.78 -31.40
C VAL A 92 12.41 -13.90 -30.47
N ALA A 93 12.38 -14.16 -29.16
CA ALA A 93 13.20 -13.43 -28.20
C ALA A 93 14.71 -13.60 -28.48
N TRP A 94 15.16 -14.81 -28.79
CA TRP A 94 16.54 -15.08 -29.18
C TRP A 94 16.94 -14.32 -30.46
N MET A 95 16.06 -14.29 -31.45
CA MET A 95 16.29 -13.60 -32.72
C MET A 95 16.41 -12.06 -32.54
N MET A 96 15.59 -11.50 -31.65
CA MET A 96 15.61 -10.07 -31.30
C MET A 96 16.83 -9.67 -30.47
N TYR A 97 17.14 -10.41 -29.41
CA TYR A 97 18.14 -9.99 -28.42
C TYR A 97 19.57 -10.46 -28.73
N ILE A 98 19.75 -11.64 -29.34
CA ILE A 98 21.08 -12.20 -29.62
C ILE A 98 21.48 -11.98 -31.06
N ARG A 99 20.64 -12.42 -32.01
CA ARG A 99 20.94 -12.24 -33.43
C ARG A 99 20.76 -10.81 -33.91
N ARG A 100 20.16 -9.93 -33.10
CA ARG A 100 19.90 -8.51 -33.42
C ARG A 100 19.21 -8.32 -34.78
N ALA A 101 18.48 -9.33 -35.25
CA ALA A 101 17.87 -9.32 -36.58
C ALA A 101 16.68 -8.35 -36.63
N TRP A 102 16.01 -8.17 -35.49
CA TRP A 102 14.95 -7.19 -35.29
C TRP A 102 15.28 -6.33 -34.09
N SER A 103 15.20 -5.01 -34.28
CA SER A 103 15.44 -4.04 -33.22
C SER A 103 14.20 -3.97 -32.30
N PRO A 104 14.32 -4.35 -31.01
CA PRO A 104 13.23 -4.18 -30.05
C PRO A 104 12.84 -2.72 -29.88
N SER A 105 13.80 -1.80 -29.99
CA SER A 105 13.56 -0.35 -29.85
C SER A 105 12.84 0.23 -31.05
N ALA A 106 13.08 -0.27 -32.27
CA ALA A 106 12.33 0.12 -33.46
C ALA A 106 10.87 -0.34 -33.37
N LEU A 107 10.65 -1.57 -32.88
CA LEU A 107 9.30 -2.10 -32.66
C LEU A 107 8.55 -1.29 -31.58
N ALA A 108 9.25 -0.93 -30.50
CA ALA A 108 8.72 -0.08 -29.43
C ALA A 108 8.38 1.33 -29.95
N ALA A 109 9.20 1.91 -30.82
CA ALA A 109 8.93 3.21 -31.44
C ALA A 109 7.72 3.16 -32.39
N GLN A 110 7.56 2.07 -33.15
CA GLN A 110 6.43 1.87 -34.06
C GLN A 110 5.10 1.74 -33.30
N TYR A 111 5.11 1.02 -32.17
CA TYR A 111 3.93 0.80 -31.33
C TYR A 111 4.03 1.52 -29.98
N ALA A 112 4.46 2.79 -29.99
CA ALA A 112 4.73 3.56 -28.78
C ALA A 112 3.56 3.59 -27.79
N GLY A 113 2.32 3.67 -28.27
CA GLY A 113 1.13 3.65 -27.40
C GLY A 113 0.97 2.35 -26.63
N LEU A 114 1.00 1.20 -27.32
CA LEU A 114 0.88 -0.11 -26.69
C LEU A 114 2.11 -0.42 -25.82
N TYR A 115 3.30 -0.07 -26.30
CA TYR A 115 4.54 -0.19 -25.54
C TYR A 115 4.47 0.59 -24.23
N ASN A 116 4.05 1.86 -24.26
CA ASN A 116 3.91 2.68 -23.06
C ASN A 116 2.85 2.14 -22.11
N LEU A 117 1.74 1.59 -22.62
CA LEU A 117 0.71 0.97 -21.79
C LEU A 117 1.26 -0.26 -21.04
N LEU A 118 1.96 -1.16 -21.75
CA LEU A 118 2.60 -2.32 -21.15
C LEU A 118 3.75 -1.93 -20.21
N LEU A 119 4.53 -0.92 -20.58
CA LEU A 119 5.67 -0.40 -19.81
C LEU A 119 5.21 0.18 -18.46
N HIS A 120 4.12 0.93 -18.44
CA HIS A 120 3.53 1.49 -17.23
C HIS A 120 2.57 0.50 -16.54
N LYS A 121 2.72 -0.81 -16.78
CA LYS A 121 1.88 -1.86 -16.16
C LYS A 121 0.38 -1.56 -16.23
N TRP A 122 -0.08 -1.10 -17.39
CA TRP A 122 -1.47 -0.73 -17.67
C TRP A 122 -1.97 0.49 -16.88
N TYR A 123 -1.08 1.31 -16.33
CA TYR A 123 -1.38 2.49 -15.52
C TYR A 123 -2.22 2.18 -14.25
N VAL A 124 -2.28 0.92 -13.82
CA VAL A 124 -3.10 0.51 -12.67
C VAL A 124 -2.57 1.15 -11.38
N ASP A 125 -1.24 1.16 -11.21
CA ASP A 125 -0.57 1.74 -10.04
C ASP A 125 -0.84 3.26 -9.96
N GLU A 126 -0.76 3.96 -11.09
CA GLU A 126 -0.96 5.40 -11.22
C GLU A 126 -2.42 5.80 -10.99
N ILE A 127 -3.37 5.04 -11.55
CA ILE A 127 -4.80 5.24 -11.34
C ILE A 127 -5.15 5.01 -9.88
N TYR A 128 -4.65 3.94 -9.27
CA TYR A 128 -4.85 3.67 -7.84
C TYR A 128 -4.29 4.81 -6.97
N ASN A 129 -3.08 5.27 -7.29
CA ASN A 129 -2.48 6.40 -6.59
C ASN A 129 -3.31 7.68 -6.74
N ALA A 130 -3.80 7.97 -7.95
CA ALA A 130 -4.55 9.20 -8.23
C ALA A 130 -5.98 9.19 -7.65
N ILE A 131 -6.67 8.05 -7.69
CA ILE A 131 -8.09 7.94 -7.30
C ILE A 131 -8.24 7.58 -5.83
N ILE A 132 -7.35 6.75 -5.27
CA ILE A 132 -7.49 6.25 -3.91
C ILE A 132 -6.50 6.96 -2.98
N VAL A 133 -5.19 6.92 -3.29
CA VAL A 133 -4.14 7.36 -2.36
C VAL A 133 -4.13 8.87 -2.19
N GLN A 134 -4.07 9.64 -3.28
CA GLN A 134 -3.96 11.11 -3.21
C GLN A 134 -5.19 11.77 -2.55
N PRO A 135 -6.44 11.36 -2.85
CA PRO A 135 -7.61 11.91 -2.17
C PRO A 135 -7.66 11.52 -0.69
N ALA A 136 -7.29 10.28 -0.34
CA ALA A 136 -7.21 9.86 1.06
C ALA A 136 -6.16 10.67 1.84
N LEU A 137 -4.98 10.91 1.26
CA LEU A 137 -3.95 11.78 1.85
C LEU A 137 -4.38 13.24 1.93
N GLY A 138 -5.12 13.73 0.93
CA GLY A 138 -5.73 15.07 0.96
C GLY A 138 -6.72 15.20 2.12
N PHE A 139 -7.60 14.22 2.28
CA PHE A 139 -8.57 14.18 3.37
C PHE A 139 -7.90 14.07 4.75
N ALA A 140 -6.89 13.22 4.90
CA ALA A 140 -6.11 13.11 6.13
C ALA A 140 -5.44 14.43 6.51
N ARG A 141 -4.85 15.14 5.53
CA ARG A 141 -4.27 16.47 5.75
C ARG A 141 -5.32 17.50 6.17
N PHE A 142 -6.50 17.48 5.56
CA PHE A 142 -7.61 18.33 5.95
C PHE A 142 -8.01 18.11 7.42
N LEU A 143 -8.19 16.85 7.83
CA LEU A 143 -8.51 16.51 9.23
C LEU A 143 -7.43 17.01 10.20
N TRP A 144 -6.16 16.83 9.85
CA TRP A 144 -5.05 17.34 10.67
C TRP A 144 -5.08 18.86 10.81
N THR A 145 -5.30 19.60 9.70
CA THR A 145 -5.42 21.06 9.77
C THR A 145 -6.63 21.53 10.57
N PHE A 146 -7.72 20.77 10.53
CA PHE A 146 -8.92 21.07 11.32
C PHE A 146 -8.67 20.86 12.82
N ASP A 147 -8.02 19.76 13.19
CA ASP A 147 -7.66 19.46 14.58
C ASP A 147 -6.69 20.51 15.14
N ALA A 148 -5.56 20.74 14.47
CA ALA A 148 -4.54 21.69 14.89
C ALA A 148 -5.01 23.16 14.88
N GLY A 149 -6.00 23.50 14.04
CA GLY A 149 -6.54 24.86 13.96
C GLY A 149 -7.71 25.09 14.92
N VAL A 150 -8.74 24.26 14.83
CA VAL A 150 -10.01 24.47 15.52
C VAL A 150 -9.97 23.85 16.91
N ILE A 151 -9.58 22.58 17.02
CA ILE A 151 -9.63 21.85 18.29
C ILE A 151 -8.58 22.42 19.25
N ASP A 152 -7.33 22.52 18.81
CA ASP A 152 -6.27 23.15 19.60
C ASP A 152 -6.55 24.62 19.88
N GLY A 153 -7.16 25.35 18.93
CA GLY A 153 -7.58 26.74 19.11
C GLY A 153 -8.60 26.90 20.24
N ILE A 154 -9.60 26.04 20.32
CA ILE A 154 -10.60 26.03 21.39
C ILE A 154 -9.95 25.73 22.73
N VAL A 155 -9.10 24.70 22.80
CA VAL A 155 -8.42 24.29 24.04
C VAL A 155 -7.51 25.41 24.56
N ASN A 156 -6.70 26.01 23.69
CA ASN A 156 -5.84 27.13 24.05
C ASN A 156 -6.66 28.37 24.46
N GLY A 157 -7.77 28.65 23.77
CA GLY A 157 -8.71 29.72 24.09
C GLY A 157 -9.28 29.59 25.51
N LEU A 158 -9.74 28.40 25.88
CA LEU A 158 -10.17 28.09 27.24
C LEU A 158 -9.03 28.32 28.25
N GLY A 159 -7.82 27.87 27.93
CA GLY A 159 -6.64 28.12 28.77
C GLY A 159 -6.36 29.61 28.98
N TYR A 160 -6.46 30.43 27.93
CA TYR A 160 -6.28 31.88 28.02
C TYR A 160 -7.38 32.54 28.87
N LEU A 161 -8.64 32.12 28.71
CA LEU A 161 -9.75 32.60 29.52
C LEU A 161 -9.54 32.30 31.00
N THR A 162 -9.22 31.04 31.35
CA THR A 162 -8.98 30.66 32.75
C THR A 162 -7.80 31.43 33.35
N ARG A 163 -6.68 31.57 32.62
CA ARG A 163 -5.53 32.35 33.08
C ARG A 163 -5.85 33.84 33.19
N GLY A 164 -6.69 34.37 32.31
CA GLY A 164 -7.19 35.75 32.35
C GLY A 164 -8.00 36.01 33.61
N THR A 165 -9.00 35.16 33.87
CA THR A 165 -9.83 35.22 35.08
C THR A 165 -8.97 35.11 36.35
N GLY A 166 -8.00 34.20 36.38
CA GLY A 166 -7.06 34.08 37.49
C GLY A 166 -6.22 35.34 37.73
N ARG A 167 -5.79 36.04 36.67
CA ARG A 167 -5.06 37.32 36.78
C ARG A 167 -5.94 38.43 37.35
N VAL A 168 -7.18 38.54 36.91
CA VAL A 168 -8.15 39.51 37.44
C VAL A 168 -8.41 39.24 38.92
N LEU A 169 -8.71 37.99 39.28
CA LEU A 169 -8.94 37.58 40.68
C LEU A 169 -7.72 37.84 41.57
N ARG A 170 -6.51 37.60 41.04
CA ARG A 170 -5.25 37.92 41.76
C ARG A 170 -5.10 39.41 42.01
N GLY A 171 -5.48 40.26 41.06
CA GLY A 171 -5.41 41.72 41.22
C GLY A 171 -6.34 42.28 42.29
N ILE A 172 -7.46 41.61 42.59
CA ILE A 172 -8.38 41.99 43.69
C ILE A 172 -7.71 41.82 45.06
N GLN A 173 -6.73 40.91 45.19
CA GLN A 173 -5.97 40.71 46.42
C GLN A 173 -4.80 41.70 46.51
N SER A 174 -5.10 42.92 46.95
CA SER A 174 -4.14 44.03 47.05
C SER A 174 -3.08 43.92 48.16
N GLY A 175 -3.20 42.95 49.09
CA GLY A 175 -2.26 42.77 50.21
C GLY A 175 -2.35 43.84 51.32
N VAL A 176 -3.17 44.87 51.14
CA VAL A 176 -3.41 45.93 52.13
C VAL A 176 -4.58 45.56 53.04
N VAL A 177 -4.31 45.36 54.34
CA VAL A 177 -5.31 44.93 55.36
C VAL A 177 -6.58 45.80 55.36
N GLY A 178 -6.44 47.11 55.14
CA GLY A 178 -7.57 48.04 55.07
C GLY A 178 -8.58 47.73 53.96
N ASN A 179 -8.13 47.30 52.78
CA ASN A 179 -9.02 46.93 51.68
C ASN A 179 -9.81 45.65 51.99
N TYR A 180 -9.22 44.70 52.73
CA TYR A 180 -9.94 43.50 53.18
C TYR A 180 -11.00 43.84 54.23
N ALA A 181 -10.68 44.71 55.19
CA ALA A 181 -11.64 45.14 56.20
C ALA A 181 -12.86 45.83 55.56
N LEU A 182 -12.63 46.77 54.61
CA LEU A 182 -13.70 47.42 53.85
C LEU A 182 -14.54 46.40 53.06
N GLY A 183 -13.91 45.44 52.40
CA GLY A 183 -14.60 44.38 51.66
C GLY A 183 -15.48 43.51 52.56
N MET A 184 -14.99 43.11 53.74
CA MET A 184 -15.76 42.34 54.72
C MET A 184 -16.95 43.13 55.27
N THR A 185 -16.77 44.42 55.61
CA THR A 185 -17.85 45.27 56.11
C THR A 185 -18.94 45.49 55.05
N LEU A 186 -18.57 45.75 53.80
CA LEU A 186 -19.54 45.86 52.69
C LEU A 186 -20.26 44.53 52.45
N GLY A 187 -19.55 43.41 52.51
CA GLY A 187 -20.14 42.07 52.41
C GLY A 187 -21.18 41.80 53.51
N LEU A 188 -20.85 42.15 54.76
CA LEU A 188 -21.76 42.01 55.90
C LEU A 188 -23.02 42.89 55.72
N LEU A 189 -22.85 44.15 55.32
CA LEU A 189 -23.97 45.06 55.05
C LEU A 189 -24.85 44.56 53.92
N ALA A 190 -24.27 44.01 52.84
CA ALA A 190 -25.02 43.43 51.73
C ALA A 190 -25.82 42.19 52.17
N ILE A 191 -25.22 41.30 52.97
CA ILE A 191 -25.90 40.12 53.51
C ILE A 191 -27.07 40.56 54.40
N VAL A 192 -26.82 41.38 55.42
CA VAL A 192 -27.86 41.85 56.35
C VAL A 192 -28.95 42.63 55.61
N GLY A 193 -28.56 43.54 54.71
CA GLY A 193 -29.50 44.29 53.88
C GLY A 193 -30.37 43.38 53.01
N SER A 194 -29.81 42.32 52.42
CA SER A 194 -30.58 41.33 51.65
C SER A 194 -31.59 40.57 52.52
N PHE A 195 -31.25 40.26 53.76
CA PHE A 195 -32.17 39.63 54.72
C PHE A 195 -33.30 40.57 55.14
N LEU A 196 -32.99 41.84 55.40
CA LEU A 196 -34.00 42.84 55.77
C LEU A 196 -34.94 43.15 54.60
N LEU A 197 -34.41 43.27 53.38
CA LEU A 197 -35.23 43.45 52.17
C LEU A 197 -36.14 42.25 51.93
N LYS A 198 -35.62 41.02 52.07
CA LYS A 198 -36.45 39.81 52.00
C LYS A 198 -37.52 39.80 53.10
N GLY A 199 -37.18 40.20 54.32
CA GLY A 199 -38.14 40.31 55.42
C GLY A 199 -39.23 41.36 55.20
N LEU A 200 -38.90 42.47 54.53
CA LEU A 200 -39.84 43.55 54.19
C LEU A 200 -40.74 43.21 52.97
N ILE A 201 -40.26 42.35 52.07
CA ILE A 201 -40.99 41.94 50.86
C ILE A 201 -41.90 40.71 51.13
N VAL A 202 -41.55 39.86 52.11
CA VAL A 202 -42.25 38.61 52.43
C VAL A 202 -43.18 38.73 53.65
N GLY A 203 -43.05 39.78 54.46
CA GLY A 203 -43.96 40.12 55.56
C GLY A 203 -45.04 41.10 55.13
#